data_AF-A0A533YAG2-F1
#
_entry.id   AF-A0A533YAG2-F1
#
_cell.length_a   1.000
_cell.length_b   1.000
_cell.length_c   1.000
_cell.angle_alpha   90.00
_cell.angle_beta   90.00
_cell.angle_gamma   90.00
#
_symmetry.space_group_name_H-M   'P 1'
#
loop_
_entity.id
_entity.type
_entity.pdbx_description
1 polymer ?
#
loop_
_entity_poly.entity_id
_entity_poly.type
_entity_poly.pdbx_seq_one_letter_code
_entity_poly.pdbx_strand_id
1 'polypeptide(L)' 'DGPMKAMDYQETYLRTVLGFVGITDIEVVIIEGVAMGPEKRAEALANARAKIAMITSRKAA' A
#
# COMPACT_ATOMS: atom_id res chain seq x y z
N ASP A 1 7.95 -0.26 1.09
CA ASP A 1 9.18 -0.77 0.47
C ASP A 1 9.00 -2.22 0.07
N GLY A 2 9.56 -2.59 -1.08
CA GLY A 2 9.47 -3.91 -1.69
C GLY A 2 10.44 -4.03 -2.87
N PRO A 3 10.89 -5.24 -3.23
CA PRO A 3 11.86 -5.48 -4.31
C PRO A 3 11.45 -4.90 -5.66
N MET A 4 10.14 -4.77 -5.92
CA MET A 4 9.63 -4.25 -7.21
C MET A 4 9.16 -2.79 -7.14
N LYS A 5 9.44 -2.07 -6.04
CA LYS A 5 9.02 -0.67 -5.85
C LYS A 5 9.47 0.25 -6.99
N ALA A 6 10.64 0.00 -7.58
CA ALA A 6 11.14 0.79 -8.72
C ALA A 6 10.27 0.67 -9.98
N MET A 7 9.43 -0.36 -10.08
CA MET A 7 8.50 -0.59 -11.18
C MET A 7 7.06 -0.17 -10.83
N ASP A 8 6.83 0.38 -9.63
CA ASP A 8 5.53 0.89 -9.20
C ASP A 8 5.35 2.36 -9.64
N TYR A 9 4.84 2.51 -10.86
CA TYR A 9 4.45 3.82 -11.39
C TYR A 9 3.08 4.29 -10.87
N GLN A 10 2.29 3.39 -10.30
CA GLN A 10 0.92 3.66 -9.86
C GLN A 10 0.92 4.55 -8.62
N GLU A 11 1.75 4.23 -7.62
CA GLU A 11 1.87 5.05 -6.41
C GLU A 11 2.28 6.49 -6.75
N THR A 12 3.31 6.65 -7.58
CA THR A 12 3.82 7.97 -7.99
C THR A 12 2.74 8.79 -8.67
N TYR A 13 2.05 8.21 -9.66
CA TYR A 13 0.96 8.88 -10.37
C TYR A 13 -0.18 9.29 -9.43
N LEU A 14 -0.64 8.37 -8.57
CA LEU A 14 -1.74 8.63 -7.64
C LEU A 14 -1.37 9.73 -6.65
N ARG A 15 -0.16 9.75 -6.10
CA ARG A 15 0.30 10.82 -5.21
C ARG A 15 0.28 12.18 -5.91
N THR A 16 0.72 12.24 -7.17
CA THR A 16 0.70 13.50 -7.94
C THR A 16 -0.73 13.98 -8.17
N VAL A 17 -1.62 13.12 -8.65
CA VAL A 17 -3.01 13.50 -8.96
C VAL A 17 -3.79 13.87 -7.69
N LEU A 18 -3.67 13.07 -6.62
CA LEU A 18 -4.31 13.34 -5.35
C LEU A 18 -3.79 14.64 -4.71
N GLY A 19 -2.47 14.86 -4.77
CA GLY A 19 -1.85 16.10 -4.31
C GLY A 19 -2.32 17.32 -5.09
N PHE A 20 -2.49 17.19 -6.42
CA PHE A 20 -2.99 18.26 -7.26
C PHE A 20 -4.41 18.71 -6.89
N VAL A 21 -5.29 17.79 -6.49
CA VAL A 21 -6.65 18.10 -6.02
C VAL A 21 -6.73 18.43 -4.52
N GLY A 22 -5.59 18.55 -3.84
CA GLY A 22 -5.50 18.97 -2.45
C GLY A 22 -5.51 17.84 -1.40
N ILE A 23 -5.47 16.58 -1.81
CA ILE A 23 -5.36 15.43 -0.90
C ILE A 23 -3.87 15.10 -0.72
N THR A 24 -3.30 15.53 0.40
CA THR A 24 -1.84 15.45 0.65
C THR A 24 -1.44 14.44 1.72
N ASP A 25 -2.33 14.14 2.67
CA ASP A 25 -2.12 13.09 3.68
C ASP A 25 -2.48 11.71 3.09
N ILE A 26 -1.48 11.08 2.47
CA ILE A 26 -1.63 9.82 1.72
C ILE A 26 -0.76 8.72 2.34
N GLU A 27 -1.44 7.70 2.89
CA GLU A 27 -0.84 6.44 3.33
C GLU A 27 -1.05 5.36 2.26
N VAL A 28 0.01 4.62 1.91
CA VAL A 28 -0.02 3.62 0.82
C VAL A 28 0.33 2.25 1.37
N VAL A 29 -0.52 1.26 1.08
CA VAL A 29 -0.31 -0.15 1.46
C VAL A 29 -0.10 -0.98 0.20
N ILE A 30 1.17 -1.24 -0.12
CA ILE A 30 1.55 -2.10 -1.25
C ILE A 30 1.39 -3.58 -0.86
N ILE A 31 0.78 -4.35 -1.75
CA ILE A 31 0.59 -5.80 -1.63
C ILE A 31 1.30 -6.50 -2.81
N GLU A 32 2.49 -7.04 -2.56
CA GLU A 32 3.25 -7.80 -3.55
C GLU A 32 2.95 -9.30 -3.47
N GLY A 33 3.21 -10.05 -4.55
CA GLY A 33 3.17 -11.51 -4.54
C GLY A 33 1.77 -12.15 -4.64
N VAL A 34 0.71 -11.37 -4.84
CA VAL A 34 -0.68 -11.90 -4.93
C VAL A 34 -0.92 -12.87 -6.11
N ALA A 35 -0.08 -12.79 -7.14
CA ALA A 35 -0.12 -13.66 -8.32
C ALA A 35 0.77 -14.90 -8.19
N MET A 36 1.54 -15.06 -7.10
CA MET A 36 2.49 -16.17 -6.90
C MET A 36 1.84 -17.46 -6.40
N GLY A 37 0.51 -17.54 -6.39
CA GLY A 37 -0.26 -18.69 -5.91
C GLY A 37 -1.10 -18.40 -4.65
N PRO A 38 -1.97 -19.34 -4.24
CA PRO A 38 -2.95 -19.12 -3.18
C PRO A 38 -2.33 -18.85 -1.82
N GLU A 39 -1.25 -19.55 -1.46
CA GLU A 39 -0.56 -19.37 -0.17
C GLU A 39 0.07 -17.99 -0.07
N LYS A 40 0.84 -17.57 -1.09
CA LYS A 40 1.47 -16.24 -1.13
C LYS A 40 0.44 -15.12 -1.18
N ARG A 41 -0.70 -15.34 -1.82
CA ARG A 41 -1.83 -14.40 -1.78
C ARG A 41 -2.38 -14.23 -0.36
N ALA A 42 -2.60 -15.33 0.35
CA ALA A 42 -3.12 -15.28 1.73
C ALA A 42 -2.15 -14.55 2.66
N GLU A 43 -0.85 -14.85 2.56
CA GLU A 43 0.23 -14.19 3.30
C GLU A 43 0.26 -12.67 3.01
N ALA A 44 0.25 -12.30 1.74
CA ALA A 44 0.29 -10.90 1.32
C ALA A 44 -0.93 -10.12 1.82
N LEU A 45 -2.13 -10.72 1.78
CA LEU A 45 -3.35 -10.10 2.30
C LEU A 45 -3.34 -9.96 3.83
N ALA A 46 -2.84 -10.97 4.55
CA ALA A 46 -2.70 -10.89 6.01
C ALA A 46 -1.76 -9.75 6.43
N ASN A 47 -0.61 -9.63 5.75
CA ASN A 47 0.35 -8.56 5.98
C ASN A 47 -0.23 -7.18 5.67
N ALA A 48 -1.00 -7.05 4.57
CA ALA A 48 -1.68 -5.81 4.23
C ALA A 48 -2.69 -5.38 5.29
N ARG A 49 -3.50 -6.31 5.81
CA ARG A 49 -4.47 -6.05 6.88
C ARG A 49 -3.79 -5.59 8.16
N ALA A 50 -2.67 -6.22 8.54
CA ALA A 50 -1.89 -5.80 9.71
C ALA A 50 -1.37 -4.36 9.57
N LYS A 51 -0.85 -4.00 8.38
CA LYS A 51 -0.41 -2.63 8.09
C LYS A 51 -1.55 -1.62 8.19
N ILE A 52 -2.72 -1.93 7.64
CA ILE A 52 -3.91 -1.07 7.72
C ILE A 52 -4.27 -0.82 9.19
N ALA A 53 -4.33 -1.87 10.01
CA ALA A 53 -4.64 -1.74 11.44
C ALA A 53 -3.67 -0.79 12.15
N MET A 54 -2.36 -0.93 11.91
CA MET A 54 -1.34 -0.05 12.49
C MET A 54 -1.52 1.41 12.07
N ILE A 55 -1.81 1.68 10.79
CA ILE A 55 -2.05 3.03 10.27
C ILE A 55 -3.28 3.64 10.94
N THR A 56 -4.38 2.89 11.03
CA THR A 56 -5.61 3.38 11.65
C THR A 56 -5.45 3.66 13.14
N SER A 57 -4.71 2.80 13.87
CA SER A 57 -4.44 3.02 15.29
C SER A 57 -3.54 4.25 15.53
N ARG A 58 -2.58 4.51 14.63
CA ARG A 58 -1.73 5.71 14.70
C ARG A 58 -2.52 7.00 14.49
N LYS A 59 -3.43 7.02 13.52
CA LYS A 59 -4.26 8.21 13.23
C LYS A 59 -5.32 8.48 14.32
N ALA A 60 -5.67 7.49 15.13
CA ALA A 60 -6.63 7.62 16.21
C ALA A 60 -6.02 8.10 17.55
N ALA A 61 -4.69 8.10 17.66
CA ALA A 61 -3.94 8.56 18.83
C ALA A 61 -3.48 10.02 18.67
#